data_AF-A0A2K8M044-F1
#
_entry.id   AF-A0A2K8M044-F1
#
_cell.length_a   1.000
_cell.length_b   1.000
_cell.length_c   1.000
_cell.angle_alpha   90.00
_cell.angle_beta   90.00
_cell.angle_gamma   90.00
#
_symmetry.space_group_name_H-M   'P 1'
#
loop_
_entity.id
_entity.type
_entity.pdbx_description
1 polymer ?
#
loop_
_entity_poly.entity_id
_entity_poly.type
_entity_poly.pdbx_seq_one_letter_code
_entity_poly.pdbx_strand_id
1 'polypeptide(L)'
;MLKLALRLFGHHRAAAVATGLVALVGMALVVAMTALLGTGLSSSTAPADRGFLTQFPLILGGWVVAIVVFAMVSTIGVTLAARSGEIGGLRLIGAAPRQIRVLVSLETLAITAVAALPGLGLGYLLGLLLLTGVRATGLTAPSTSFAPGIALPLVGVAAVLLAGVLAAWIGSRGPARRSPVEEETGPRRVRSARPRRIAAIVLLAAGFGSASSVLALPADNIATTGLTGPAVVLCSIGFAILAPELIAAANRIVGRLSRGAKNAEAHLAGVNLRAAPERARPIVTFLTLLVGVSAGTLAMQGIENQHSVPGSTADVLASINYLVVVLISLFMAIALTNNLVAAIGDRRTEFATLSLIGSTVRQVRGMLLRETAAAALLAIVVAVVGSVLCVLPFSIVKTGGAAAAFSVWPFAASAVFGGGVVLLVTAVAGARVIRSAAVAA
;
A
#
# COMPACT_ATOMS: atom_id res chain seq x y z
N MET A 1 25.16 -16.79 -8.51
CA MET A 1 23.94 -15.98 -8.31
C MET A 1 24.00 -15.15 -7.02
N LEU A 2 24.20 -15.74 -5.83
CA LEU A 2 24.28 -14.98 -4.57
C LEU A 2 25.39 -13.89 -4.55
N LYS A 3 26.61 -14.22 -4.97
CA LYS A 3 27.72 -13.24 -5.09
C LYS A 3 27.41 -12.09 -6.07
N LEU A 4 26.62 -12.35 -7.12
CA LEU A 4 26.20 -11.34 -8.10
C LEU A 4 25.13 -10.41 -7.49
N ALA A 5 24.14 -10.99 -6.80
CA ALA A 5 23.11 -10.23 -6.07
C ALA A 5 23.71 -9.28 -5.03
N LEU A 6 24.71 -9.75 -4.27
CA LEU A 6 25.40 -8.94 -3.26
C LEU A 6 26.23 -7.79 -3.86
N ARG A 7 26.78 -7.96 -5.07
CA ARG A 7 27.52 -6.89 -5.77
C ARG A 7 26.59 -5.82 -6.34
N LEU A 8 25.40 -6.21 -6.80
CA LEU A 8 24.37 -5.30 -7.31
C LEU A 8 23.80 -4.39 -6.21
N PHE A 9 23.70 -4.88 -4.97
CA PHE A 9 23.33 -4.09 -3.79
C PHE A 9 24.20 -2.82 -3.63
N GLY A 10 25.51 -2.92 -3.92
CA GLY A 10 26.43 -1.80 -3.80
C GLY A 10 26.22 -0.68 -4.83
N HIS A 11 25.71 -1.02 -6.02
CA HIS A 11 25.56 -0.08 -7.14
C HIS A 11 24.19 0.61 -7.16
N HIS A 12 23.14 0.04 -6.56
CA HIS A 12 21.77 0.56 -6.62
C HIS A 12 21.18 0.85 -5.24
N ARG A 13 21.93 1.62 -4.45
CA ARG A 13 21.61 1.94 -3.04
C ARG A 13 20.21 2.53 -2.86
N ALA A 14 19.74 3.39 -3.78
CA ALA A 14 18.43 4.02 -3.67
C ALA A 14 17.27 3.01 -3.75
N ALA A 15 17.33 2.07 -4.70
CA ALA A 15 16.32 1.01 -4.83
C ALA A 15 16.37 0.03 -3.65
N ALA A 16 17.58 -0.36 -3.23
CA ALA A 16 17.78 -1.24 -2.09
C ALA A 16 17.27 -0.60 -0.78
N VAL A 17 17.52 0.69 -0.57
CA VAL A 17 17.01 1.44 0.60
C VAL A 17 15.49 1.53 0.57
N ALA A 18 14.88 1.79 -0.60
CA ALA A 18 13.41 1.85 -0.72
C ALA A 18 12.75 0.51 -0.35
N THR A 19 13.26 -0.61 -0.88
CA THR A 19 12.77 -1.95 -0.53
C THR A 19 13.08 -2.31 0.93
N GLY A 20 14.28 -1.97 1.41
CA GLY A 20 14.71 -2.20 2.78
C GLY A 20 13.88 -1.44 3.82
N LEU A 21 13.49 -0.20 3.53
CA LEU A 21 12.64 0.61 4.41
C LEU A 21 11.22 0.04 4.52
N VAL A 22 10.63 -0.37 3.39
CA VAL A 22 9.30 -1.03 3.37
C VAL A 22 9.38 -2.35 4.13
N ALA A 23 10.44 -3.13 3.93
CA ALA A 23 10.67 -4.38 4.65
C ALA A 23 10.85 -4.15 6.15
N LEU A 24 11.63 -3.15 6.57
CA LEU A 24 11.91 -2.83 7.96
C LEU A 24 10.64 -2.41 8.70
N VAL A 25 9.87 -1.48 8.13
CA VAL A 25 8.62 -1.02 8.77
C VAL A 25 7.61 -2.17 8.77
N GLY A 26 7.43 -2.87 7.66
CA GLY A 26 6.53 -4.03 7.60
C GLY A 26 6.90 -5.13 8.59
N MET A 27 8.21 -5.38 8.78
CA MET A 27 8.72 -6.29 9.81
C MET A 27 8.31 -5.84 11.21
N ALA A 28 8.53 -4.57 11.55
CA ALA A 28 8.17 -4.01 12.84
C ALA A 28 6.67 -4.16 13.13
N LEU A 29 5.80 -3.91 12.13
CA LEU A 29 4.35 -4.07 12.28
C LEU A 29 3.94 -5.53 12.55
N VAL A 30 4.43 -6.46 11.73
CA VAL A 30 4.08 -7.89 11.87
C VAL A 30 4.67 -8.48 13.15
N VAL A 31 5.90 -8.12 13.50
CA VAL A 31 6.54 -8.53 14.76
C VAL A 31 5.78 -7.97 15.96
N ALA A 32 5.32 -6.71 15.93
CA ALA A 32 4.53 -6.15 17.03
C ALA A 32 3.22 -6.92 17.26
N MET A 33 2.52 -7.29 16.18
CA MET A 33 1.29 -8.09 16.27
C MET A 33 1.57 -9.50 16.79
N THR A 34 2.62 -10.16 16.29
CA THR A 34 2.99 -11.51 16.76
C THR A 34 3.55 -11.51 18.19
N ALA A 35 4.19 -10.43 18.63
CA ALA A 35 4.64 -10.23 20.01
C ALA A 35 3.46 -10.03 20.98
N LEU A 36 2.44 -9.26 20.57
CA LEU A 36 1.19 -9.16 21.33
C LEU A 36 0.46 -10.51 21.40
N LEU A 37 0.40 -11.25 20.29
CA LEU A 37 -0.17 -12.59 20.26
C LEU A 37 0.57 -13.55 21.20
N GLY A 38 1.91 -13.49 21.21
CA GLY A 38 2.73 -14.27 22.13
C GLY A 38 2.50 -13.92 23.58
N THR A 39 2.30 -12.63 23.88
CA THR A 39 1.91 -12.18 25.22
C THR A 39 0.53 -12.74 25.58
N GLY A 40 -0.45 -12.70 24.68
CA GLY A 40 -1.79 -13.26 24.92
C GLY A 40 -1.80 -14.77 25.19
N LEU A 41 -0.90 -15.51 24.55
CA LEU A 41 -0.76 -16.97 24.72
C LEU A 41 0.17 -17.39 25.86
N SER A 42 0.84 -16.43 26.52
CA SER A 42 1.71 -16.73 27.67
C SER A 42 0.90 -17.27 28.85
N SER A 43 1.51 -18.21 29.59
CA SER A 43 0.94 -18.74 30.83
C SER A 43 0.81 -17.65 31.91
N SER A 44 1.65 -16.62 31.88
CA SER A 44 1.65 -15.48 32.80
C SER A 44 0.47 -14.52 32.60
N THR A 45 -0.26 -14.62 31.50
CA THR A 45 -1.33 -13.69 31.16
C THR A 45 -2.63 -14.07 31.84
N ALA A 46 -3.29 -13.10 32.47
CA ALA A 46 -4.56 -13.30 33.15
C ALA A 46 -5.62 -13.87 32.19
N PRO A 47 -6.43 -14.86 32.58
CA PRO A 47 -7.44 -15.46 31.69
C PRO A 47 -8.40 -14.46 31.06
N ALA A 48 -8.76 -13.38 31.78
CA ALA A 48 -9.63 -12.31 31.29
C ALA A 48 -9.01 -11.54 30.10
N ASP A 49 -7.69 -11.37 30.08
CA ASP A 49 -6.98 -10.57 29.07
C ASP A 49 -6.65 -11.38 27.80
N ARG A 50 -6.62 -12.73 27.91
CA ARG A 50 -6.20 -13.62 26.81
C ARG A 50 -7.08 -13.49 25.58
N GLY A 51 -8.41 -13.36 25.75
CA GLY A 51 -9.33 -13.25 24.62
C GLY A 51 -9.01 -12.04 23.73
N PHE A 52 -8.86 -10.87 24.33
CA PHE A 52 -8.48 -9.65 23.64
C PHE A 52 -7.07 -9.76 23.02
N LEU A 53 -6.05 -10.16 23.80
CA LEU A 53 -4.66 -10.23 23.35
C LEU A 53 -4.38 -11.31 22.30
N THR A 54 -5.33 -12.21 22.04
CA THR A 54 -5.23 -13.20 20.96
C THR A 54 -6.06 -12.79 19.73
N GLN A 55 -7.28 -12.30 19.92
CA GLN A 55 -8.16 -11.90 18.81
C GLN A 55 -7.67 -10.63 18.12
N PHE A 56 -7.29 -9.61 18.90
CA PHE A 56 -6.87 -8.32 18.37
C PHE A 56 -5.65 -8.45 17.43
N PRO A 57 -4.54 -9.11 17.82
CA PRO A 57 -3.39 -9.24 16.91
C PRO A 57 -3.61 -10.27 15.79
N LEU A 58 -4.56 -11.19 15.91
CA LEU A 58 -4.88 -12.12 14.82
C LEU A 58 -5.64 -11.39 13.70
N ILE A 59 -6.68 -10.64 14.05
CA ILE A 59 -7.44 -9.81 13.12
C ILE A 59 -6.51 -8.72 12.55
N LEU A 60 -5.86 -7.96 13.43
CA LEU A 60 -5.03 -6.83 13.00
C LEU A 60 -3.66 -7.23 12.44
N GLY A 61 -3.15 -8.42 12.75
CA GLY A 61 -1.94 -8.96 12.14
C GLY A 61 -2.21 -9.46 10.73
N GLY A 62 -3.34 -10.13 10.51
CA GLY A 62 -3.66 -10.75 9.21
C GLY A 62 -3.71 -9.76 8.06
N TRP A 63 -4.46 -8.67 8.21
CA TRP A 63 -4.52 -7.61 7.20
C TRP A 63 -3.23 -6.77 7.11
N VAL A 64 -2.45 -6.59 8.18
CA VAL A 64 -1.11 -5.95 8.15
C VAL A 64 -0.18 -6.76 7.27
N VAL A 65 -0.17 -8.10 7.39
CA VAL A 65 0.59 -8.98 6.50
C VAL A 65 0.17 -8.78 5.05
N ALA A 66 -1.14 -8.73 4.75
CA ALA A 66 -1.62 -8.50 3.39
C ALA A 66 -1.15 -7.14 2.82
N ILE A 67 -1.22 -6.08 3.62
CA ILE A 67 -0.75 -4.74 3.26
C ILE A 67 0.77 -4.73 3.02
N VAL A 68 1.56 -5.38 3.87
CA VAL A 68 3.02 -5.49 3.73
C VAL A 68 3.40 -6.26 2.46
N VAL A 69 2.76 -7.40 2.20
CA VAL A 69 2.96 -8.20 0.97
C VAL A 69 2.67 -7.33 -0.25
N PHE A 70 1.54 -6.61 -0.25
CA PHE A 70 1.17 -5.76 -1.36
C PHE A 70 2.18 -4.63 -1.61
N ALA A 71 2.59 -3.93 -0.54
CA ALA A 71 3.57 -2.87 -0.61
C ALA A 71 4.92 -3.38 -1.13
N MET A 72 5.34 -4.58 -0.70
CA MET A 72 6.56 -5.24 -1.20
C MET A 72 6.44 -5.59 -2.69
N VAL A 73 5.35 -6.24 -3.14
CA VAL A 73 5.15 -6.59 -4.56
C VAL A 73 5.24 -5.35 -5.44
N SER A 74 4.56 -4.28 -5.01
CA SER A 74 4.46 -3.05 -5.78
C SER A 74 5.81 -2.30 -5.82
N THR A 75 6.51 -2.21 -4.69
CA THR A 75 7.85 -1.58 -4.60
C THR A 75 8.89 -2.34 -5.41
N ILE A 76 8.88 -3.67 -5.35
CA ILE A 76 9.76 -4.52 -6.18
C ILE A 76 9.41 -4.35 -7.66
N GLY A 77 8.12 -4.24 -8.00
CA GLY A 77 7.67 -3.97 -9.36
C GLY A 77 8.23 -2.66 -9.94
N VAL A 78 8.22 -1.59 -9.16
CA VAL A 78 8.75 -0.27 -9.58
C VAL A 78 10.27 -0.27 -9.64
N THR A 79 10.96 -0.78 -8.63
CA THR A 79 12.44 -0.89 -8.63
C THR A 79 12.96 -1.78 -9.77
N LEU A 80 12.25 -2.86 -10.11
CA LEU A 80 12.56 -3.69 -11.28
C LEU A 80 12.35 -2.98 -12.61
N ALA A 81 11.37 -2.07 -12.69
CA ALA A 81 11.14 -1.30 -13.91
C ALA A 81 12.31 -0.34 -14.18
N ALA A 82 12.82 0.31 -13.14
CA ALA A 82 13.97 1.22 -13.23
C ALA A 82 15.27 0.55 -13.74
N ARG A 83 15.41 -0.77 -13.55
CA ARG A 83 16.57 -1.57 -13.98
C ARG A 83 16.29 -2.51 -15.16
N SER A 84 15.27 -2.20 -15.96
CA SER A 84 14.90 -3.06 -17.09
C SER A 84 16.04 -3.24 -18.10
N GLY A 85 16.88 -2.21 -18.31
CA GLY A 85 18.05 -2.29 -19.19
C GLY A 85 19.10 -3.30 -18.75
N GLU A 86 19.36 -3.40 -17.43
CA GLU A 86 20.29 -4.40 -16.88
C GLU A 86 19.74 -5.83 -17.05
N ILE A 87 18.46 -6.02 -16.71
CA ILE A 87 17.77 -7.30 -16.91
C ILE A 87 17.77 -7.67 -18.40
N GLY A 88 17.56 -6.69 -19.28
CA GLY A 88 17.67 -6.85 -20.73
C GLY A 88 19.07 -7.30 -21.16
N GLY A 89 20.11 -6.63 -20.66
CA GLY A 89 21.51 -7.00 -20.91
C GLY A 89 21.85 -8.42 -20.46
N LEU A 90 21.43 -8.82 -19.25
CA LEU A 90 21.59 -10.20 -18.76
C LEU A 90 20.87 -11.20 -19.66
N ARG A 91 19.69 -10.85 -20.19
CA ARG A 91 18.94 -11.69 -21.12
C ARG A 91 19.59 -11.76 -22.51
N LEU A 92 20.25 -10.71 -22.97
CA LEU A 92 21.01 -10.69 -24.23
C LEU A 92 22.20 -11.65 -24.19
N ILE A 93 22.88 -11.75 -23.04
CA ILE A 93 23.98 -12.71 -22.83
C ILE A 93 23.50 -14.13 -22.47
N GLY A 94 22.19 -14.42 -22.59
CA GLY A 94 21.62 -15.76 -22.47
C GLY A 94 20.99 -16.13 -21.12
N ALA A 95 20.80 -15.19 -20.19
CA ALA A 95 20.16 -15.51 -18.91
C ALA A 95 18.69 -15.94 -19.09
N ALA A 96 18.34 -17.09 -18.53
CA ALA A 96 16.99 -17.62 -18.57
C ALA A 96 16.03 -16.82 -17.65
N PRO A 97 14.73 -16.68 -17.98
CA PRO A 97 13.76 -15.98 -17.14
C PRO A 97 13.71 -16.51 -15.69
N ARG A 98 13.93 -17.81 -15.49
CA ARG A 98 14.00 -18.41 -14.14
C ARG A 98 15.23 -17.93 -13.37
N GLN A 99 16.37 -17.76 -14.03
CA GLN A 99 17.60 -17.26 -13.39
C GLN A 99 17.43 -15.81 -12.93
N ILE A 100 16.76 -14.95 -13.74
CA ILE A 100 16.42 -13.59 -13.34
C ILE A 100 15.50 -13.58 -12.11
N ARG A 101 14.46 -14.41 -12.10
CA ARG A 101 13.53 -14.47 -10.96
C ARG A 101 14.22 -14.95 -9.68
N VAL A 102 15.09 -15.96 -9.78
CA VAL A 102 15.90 -16.43 -8.64
C VAL A 102 16.86 -15.34 -8.16
N LEU A 103 17.52 -14.63 -9.08
CA LEU A 103 18.42 -13.52 -8.74
C LEU A 103 17.70 -12.44 -7.93
N VAL A 104 16.55 -11.97 -8.43
CA VAL A 104 15.74 -10.94 -7.77
C VAL A 104 15.20 -11.41 -6.42
N SER A 105 14.79 -12.68 -6.31
CA SER A 105 14.36 -13.26 -5.03
C SER A 105 15.50 -13.35 -4.01
N LEU A 106 16.70 -13.74 -4.42
CA LEU A 106 17.87 -13.79 -3.54
C LEU A 106 18.33 -12.40 -3.09
N GLU A 107 18.30 -11.42 -3.99
CA GLU A 107 18.58 -10.03 -3.67
C GLU A 107 17.55 -9.48 -2.66
N THR A 108 16.27 -9.74 -2.90
CA THR A 108 15.19 -9.30 -2.01
C THR A 108 15.32 -9.96 -0.64
N LEU A 109 15.64 -11.27 -0.60
CA LEU A 109 15.90 -11.99 0.65
C LEU A 109 17.07 -11.39 1.42
N ALA A 110 18.14 -10.99 0.74
CA ALA A 110 19.28 -10.34 1.38
C ALA A 110 18.87 -8.98 1.99
N ILE A 111 18.13 -8.16 1.23
CA ILE A 111 17.64 -6.86 1.69
C ILE A 111 16.70 -7.03 2.89
N THR A 112 15.75 -7.96 2.82
CA THR A 112 14.79 -8.20 3.90
C THR A 112 15.44 -8.83 5.13
N ALA A 113 16.46 -9.68 4.96
CA ALA A 113 17.23 -10.25 6.07
C ALA A 113 18.04 -9.16 6.81
N VAL A 114 18.66 -8.22 6.09
CA VAL A 114 19.31 -7.06 6.71
C VAL A 114 18.30 -6.19 7.46
N ALA A 115 17.11 -5.97 6.88
CA ALA A 115 16.03 -5.23 7.52
C ALA A 115 15.42 -5.95 8.74
N ALA A 116 15.56 -7.28 8.83
CA ALA A 116 14.95 -8.09 9.88
C ALA A 116 15.51 -7.78 11.28
N LEU A 117 16.81 -7.49 11.41
CA LEU A 117 17.44 -7.19 12.70
C LEU A 117 16.87 -5.92 13.36
N PRO A 118 16.94 -4.73 12.73
CA PRO A 118 16.30 -3.54 13.29
C PRO A 118 14.78 -3.66 13.31
N GLY A 119 14.17 -4.35 12.33
CA GLY A 119 12.72 -4.57 12.28
C GLY A 119 12.21 -5.40 13.46
N LEU A 120 12.95 -6.42 13.89
CA LEU A 120 12.65 -7.22 15.08
C LEU A 120 12.68 -6.33 16.33
N GLY A 121 13.77 -5.58 16.53
CA GLY A 121 13.91 -4.68 17.67
C GLY A 121 12.79 -3.63 17.74
N LEU A 122 12.49 -2.98 16.62
CA LEU A 122 11.38 -2.03 16.51
C LEU A 122 10.02 -2.69 16.72
N GLY A 123 9.85 -3.94 16.29
CA GLY A 123 8.60 -4.68 16.50
C GLY A 123 8.35 -5.05 17.96
N TYR A 124 9.38 -5.46 18.71
CA TYR A 124 9.26 -5.65 20.16
C TYR A 124 8.94 -4.33 20.87
N LEU A 125 9.63 -3.25 20.51
CA LEU A 125 9.37 -1.92 21.07
C LEU A 125 7.93 -1.48 20.80
N LEU A 126 7.47 -1.63 19.56
CA LEU A 126 6.11 -1.28 19.17
C LEU A 126 5.06 -2.17 19.87
N GLY A 127 5.31 -3.48 19.99
CA GLY A 127 4.45 -4.39 20.74
C GLY A 127 4.33 -4.02 22.21
N LEU A 128 5.44 -3.61 22.83
CA LEU A 128 5.45 -3.08 24.20
C LEU A 128 4.63 -1.79 24.29
N LEU A 129 4.87 -0.83 23.40
CA LEU A 129 4.14 0.44 23.37
C LEU A 129 2.63 0.23 23.19
N LEU A 130 2.24 -0.70 22.32
CA LEU A 130 0.85 -1.08 22.13
C LEU A 130 0.25 -1.69 23.41
N LEU A 131 0.94 -2.63 24.06
CA LEU A 131 0.45 -3.20 25.31
C LEU A 131 0.36 -2.15 26.42
N THR A 132 1.31 -1.22 26.52
CA THR A 132 1.23 -0.12 27.48
C THR A 132 0.06 0.81 27.19
N GLY A 133 -0.22 1.07 25.91
CA GLY A 133 -1.41 1.81 25.49
C GLY A 133 -2.70 1.08 25.89
N VAL A 134 -2.76 -0.24 25.70
CA VAL A 134 -3.89 -1.08 26.10
C VAL A 134 -4.08 -1.10 27.62
N ARG A 135 -2.99 -1.12 28.40
CA ARG A 135 -3.08 -1.05 29.86
C ARG A 135 -3.58 0.31 30.34
N ALA A 136 -3.13 1.38 29.69
CA ALA A 136 -3.53 2.74 30.05
C ALA A 136 -5.04 2.99 29.86
N THR A 137 -5.69 2.20 29.00
CA THR A 137 -7.14 2.29 28.80
C THR A 137 -7.93 1.40 29.77
N GLY A 138 -7.28 0.50 30.51
CA GLY A 138 -7.93 -0.38 31.50
C GLY A 138 -8.46 -1.71 30.94
N LEU A 139 -8.16 -2.04 29.67
CA LEU A 139 -8.58 -3.31 29.04
C LEU A 139 -7.86 -4.55 29.55
N THR A 140 -6.70 -4.34 30.18
CA THR A 140 -5.85 -5.43 30.66
C THR A 140 -5.41 -5.11 32.07
N ALA A 141 -5.25 -6.15 32.89
CA ALA A 141 -4.81 -5.98 34.26
C ALA A 141 -3.43 -5.29 34.29
N PRO A 142 -3.16 -4.38 35.24
CA PRO A 142 -1.84 -3.76 35.41
C PRO A 142 -0.72 -4.79 35.61
N SER A 143 -1.08 -5.97 36.14
CA SER A 143 -0.19 -7.11 36.36
C SER A 143 0.19 -7.89 35.10
N THR A 144 -0.50 -7.68 33.96
CA THR A 144 -0.27 -8.46 32.73
C THR A 144 1.04 -8.02 32.07
N SER A 145 2.16 -8.66 32.42
CA SER A 145 3.51 -8.35 31.91
C SER A 145 3.64 -8.55 30.40
N PHE A 146 4.48 -7.74 29.74
CA PHE A 146 4.82 -7.96 28.33
C PHE A 146 5.73 -9.19 28.23
N ALA A 147 5.18 -10.30 27.76
CA ALA A 147 5.85 -11.60 27.69
C ALA A 147 5.66 -12.23 26.30
N PRO A 148 6.18 -11.59 25.24
CA PRO A 148 5.97 -12.05 23.86
C PRO A 148 6.64 -13.40 23.53
N GLY A 149 7.62 -13.82 24.32
CA GLY A 149 8.50 -14.95 23.99
C GLY A 149 9.28 -14.69 22.69
N ILE A 150 10.00 -15.70 22.20
CA ILE A 150 10.81 -15.58 20.98
C ILE A 150 10.13 -16.26 19.77
N ALA A 151 9.36 -17.32 20.02
CA ALA A 151 8.80 -18.16 18.96
C ALA A 151 7.87 -17.41 17.99
N LEU A 152 6.86 -16.70 18.50
CA LEU A 152 5.88 -16.00 17.65
C LEU A 152 6.47 -14.79 16.92
N PRO A 153 7.28 -13.94 17.55
CA PRO A 153 8.04 -12.92 16.82
C PRO A 153 8.91 -13.48 15.68
N LEU A 154 9.56 -14.64 15.89
CA LEU A 154 10.31 -15.32 14.82
C LEU A 154 9.41 -15.84 13.69
N VAL A 155 8.21 -16.33 14.01
CA VAL A 155 7.20 -16.67 12.99
C VAL A 155 6.80 -15.42 12.19
N GLY A 156 6.63 -14.27 12.84
CA GLY A 156 6.41 -12.98 12.19
C GLY A 156 7.54 -12.60 11.23
N VAL A 157 8.80 -12.77 11.66
CA VAL A 157 9.98 -12.55 10.80
C VAL A 157 9.95 -13.48 9.59
N ALA A 158 9.74 -14.78 9.81
CA ALA A 158 9.67 -15.76 8.73
C ALA A 158 8.55 -15.41 7.73
N ALA A 159 7.38 -14.99 8.22
CA ALA A 159 6.27 -14.58 7.37
C ALA A 159 6.63 -13.40 6.46
N VAL A 160 7.31 -12.37 6.98
CA VAL A 160 7.72 -11.20 6.17
C VAL A 160 8.86 -11.53 5.20
N LEU A 161 9.82 -12.38 5.58
CA LEU A 161 10.85 -12.87 4.67
C LEU A 161 10.24 -13.67 3.50
N LEU A 162 9.32 -14.59 3.80
CA LEU A 162 8.58 -15.35 2.80
C LEU A 162 7.74 -14.44 1.91
N ALA A 163 7.02 -13.47 2.50
CA ALA A 163 6.28 -12.46 1.77
C ALA A 163 7.18 -11.68 0.80
N GLY A 164 8.37 -11.26 1.23
CA GLY A 164 9.35 -10.57 0.39
C GLY A 164 9.82 -11.43 -0.79
N VAL A 165 10.14 -12.70 -0.55
CA VAL A 165 10.55 -13.64 -1.61
C VAL A 165 9.41 -13.90 -2.59
N LEU A 166 8.19 -14.11 -2.11
CA LEU A 166 6.98 -14.27 -2.93
C LEU A 166 6.70 -13.01 -3.74
N ALA A 167 6.84 -11.84 -3.12
CA ALA A 167 6.67 -10.55 -3.77
C ALA A 167 7.68 -10.35 -4.91
N ALA A 168 8.96 -10.64 -4.65
CA ALA A 168 10.03 -10.63 -5.65
C ALA A 168 9.75 -11.59 -6.80
N TRP A 169 9.29 -12.81 -6.47
CA TRP A 169 8.97 -13.84 -7.43
C TRP A 169 7.80 -13.44 -8.33
N ILE A 170 6.75 -12.83 -7.76
CA ILE A 170 5.57 -12.35 -8.49
C ILE A 170 5.93 -11.11 -9.33
N GLY A 171 6.57 -10.10 -8.73
CA GLY A 171 6.94 -8.83 -9.38
C GLY A 171 7.92 -9.00 -10.54
N SER A 172 8.84 -9.96 -10.44
CA SER A 172 9.83 -10.25 -11.50
C SER A 172 9.26 -11.00 -12.72
N ARG A 173 8.03 -11.53 -12.68
CA ARG A 173 7.44 -12.29 -13.80
C ARG A 173 7.32 -11.48 -15.09
N GLY A 174 6.96 -10.20 -14.96
CA GLY A 174 6.82 -9.29 -16.09
C GLY A 174 8.17 -9.00 -16.72
N PRO A 175 9.08 -8.32 -15.99
CA PRO A 175 10.41 -7.96 -16.46
C PRO A 175 11.23 -9.15 -16.97
N ALA A 176 11.26 -10.28 -16.25
CA ALA A 176 12.04 -11.46 -16.64
C ALA A 176 11.58 -12.11 -17.96
N ARG A 177 10.35 -11.84 -18.41
CA ARG A 177 9.81 -12.37 -19.67
C ARG A 177 9.93 -11.39 -20.84
N ARG A 178 10.29 -10.12 -20.64
CA ARG A 178 10.42 -9.11 -21.73
C ARG A 178 11.66 -9.35 -22.59
N SER A 179 11.46 -9.64 -23.88
CA SER A 179 12.56 -9.84 -24.82
C SER A 179 13.29 -8.52 -25.06
N PRO A 180 14.63 -8.46 -24.96
CA PRO A 180 15.41 -7.24 -25.24
C PRO A 180 15.23 -6.73 -26.68
N VAL A 181 14.92 -7.61 -27.64
CA VAL A 181 14.79 -7.29 -29.07
C VAL A 181 13.40 -6.74 -29.44
N GLU A 182 12.37 -6.97 -28.62
CA GLU A 182 11.01 -6.46 -28.86
C GLU A 182 10.86 -4.97 -28.52
N GLU A 183 11.77 -4.37 -27.74
CA GLU A 183 11.69 -2.95 -27.35
C GLU A 183 12.03 -1.99 -28.52
N GLU A 184 12.72 -2.45 -29.56
CA GLU A 184 13.14 -1.60 -30.69
C GLU A 184 12.23 -1.67 -31.93
N THR A 185 11.35 -2.68 -32.08
CA THR A 185 10.79 -3.01 -33.41
C THR A 185 9.26 -3.06 -33.55
N GLY A 186 8.44 -2.67 -32.56
CA GLY A 186 6.98 -2.60 -32.82
C GLY A 186 6.07 -2.15 -31.68
N PRO A 187 4.78 -1.87 -31.99
CA PRO A 187 3.81 -1.42 -31.00
C PRO A 187 3.64 -2.46 -29.87
N ARG A 188 3.86 -2.01 -28.63
CA ARG A 188 3.74 -2.78 -27.38
C ARG A 188 2.54 -3.74 -27.43
N ARG A 189 2.80 -5.05 -27.54
CA ARG A 189 1.76 -6.06 -27.31
C ARG A 189 1.31 -5.97 -25.85
N VAL A 190 0.13 -5.37 -25.63
CA VAL A 190 -0.53 -5.32 -24.32
C VAL A 190 -0.86 -6.77 -23.93
N ARG A 191 -0.03 -7.38 -23.08
CA ARG A 191 -0.30 -8.73 -22.53
C ARG A 191 -1.70 -8.77 -21.93
N SER A 192 -2.33 -9.95 -21.98
CA SER A 192 -3.69 -10.13 -21.49
C SER A 192 -3.80 -9.66 -20.03
N ALA A 193 -4.63 -8.64 -19.80
CA ALA A 193 -4.93 -8.14 -18.46
C ALA A 193 -5.76 -9.15 -17.63
N ARG A 194 -6.09 -10.32 -18.21
CA ARG A 194 -7.01 -11.32 -17.66
C ARG A 194 -6.61 -11.83 -16.26
N PRO A 195 -5.40 -12.36 -16.00
CA PRO A 195 -5.07 -12.88 -14.67
C PRO A 195 -5.06 -11.79 -13.59
N ARG A 196 -4.63 -10.56 -13.95
CA ARG A 196 -4.67 -9.41 -13.04
C ARG A 196 -6.12 -9.01 -12.71
N ARG A 197 -6.98 -8.93 -13.72
CA ARG A 197 -8.41 -8.61 -13.55
C ARG A 197 -9.12 -9.67 -12.72
N ILE A 198 -8.86 -10.95 -12.98
CA ILE A 198 -9.43 -12.05 -12.20
C ILE A 198 -9.01 -11.91 -10.73
N ALA A 199 -7.72 -11.71 -10.45
CA ALA A 199 -7.26 -11.51 -9.08
C ALA A 199 -7.94 -10.31 -8.40
N ALA A 200 -8.09 -9.18 -9.09
CA ALA A 200 -8.77 -8.02 -8.55
C ALA A 200 -10.26 -8.26 -8.29
N ILE A 201 -10.96 -8.93 -9.23
CA ILE A 201 -12.38 -9.27 -9.07
C ILE A 201 -12.58 -10.22 -7.88
N VAL A 202 -11.70 -11.23 -7.73
CA VAL A 202 -11.75 -12.16 -6.59
C VAL A 202 -11.54 -11.41 -5.28
N LEU A 203 -10.58 -10.49 -5.21
CA LEU A 203 -10.32 -9.69 -4.01
C LEU A 203 -11.47 -8.73 -3.68
N LEU A 204 -12.06 -8.08 -4.69
CA LEU A 204 -13.24 -7.24 -4.51
C LEU A 204 -14.45 -8.06 -4.06
N ALA A 205 -14.68 -9.23 -4.66
CA ALA A 205 -15.76 -10.13 -4.27
C ALA A 205 -15.56 -10.64 -2.84
N ALA A 206 -14.34 -11.01 -2.45
CA ALA A 206 -14.01 -11.40 -1.08
C ALA A 206 -14.18 -10.24 -0.10
N GLY A 207 -13.73 -9.03 -0.46
CA GLY A 207 -13.86 -7.84 0.39
C GLY A 207 -15.32 -7.42 0.57
N PHE A 208 -16.08 -7.25 -0.51
CA PHE A 208 -17.51 -6.92 -0.43
C PHE A 208 -18.33 -8.07 0.18
N GLY A 209 -17.96 -9.33 -0.06
CA GLY A 209 -18.57 -10.48 0.60
C GLY A 209 -18.35 -10.45 2.11
N SER A 210 -17.11 -10.18 2.55
CA SER A 210 -16.76 -10.00 3.96
C SER A 210 -17.54 -8.82 4.59
N ALA A 211 -17.62 -7.68 3.91
CA ALA A 211 -18.42 -6.54 4.38
C ALA A 211 -19.91 -6.89 4.50
N SER A 212 -20.50 -7.49 3.47
CA SER A 212 -21.94 -7.84 3.46
C SER A 212 -22.28 -8.91 4.49
N SER A 213 -21.36 -9.83 4.80
CA SER A 213 -21.57 -10.86 5.83
C SER A 213 -21.83 -10.30 7.22
N VAL A 214 -21.40 -9.05 7.48
CA VAL A 214 -21.66 -8.33 8.73
C VAL A 214 -23.16 -8.17 9.00
N LEU A 215 -23.99 -8.07 7.95
CA LEU A 215 -25.45 -7.96 8.10
C LEU A 215 -26.10 -9.18 8.78
N ALA A 216 -25.41 -10.33 8.77
CA ALA A 216 -25.88 -11.55 9.42
C ALA A 216 -25.40 -11.69 10.87
N LEU A 217 -24.64 -10.72 11.39
CA LEU A 217 -24.06 -10.77 12.73
C LEU A 217 -24.74 -9.80 13.70
N PRO A 218 -24.79 -10.15 15.00
CA PRO A 218 -25.21 -9.23 16.05
C PRO A 218 -24.30 -7.99 16.14
N ALA A 219 -24.88 -6.85 16.52
CA ALA A 219 -24.16 -5.57 16.62
C ALA A 219 -23.08 -5.55 17.71
N ASP A 220 -23.23 -6.36 18.75
CA ASP A 220 -22.33 -6.51 19.89
C ASP A 220 -21.19 -7.51 19.68
N ASN A 221 -21.20 -8.26 18.57
CA ASN A 221 -20.22 -9.29 18.30
C ASN A 221 -18.89 -8.70 17.80
N ILE A 222 -17.77 -9.10 18.42
CA ILE A 222 -16.40 -8.74 17.98
C ILE A 222 -16.14 -9.14 16.51
N ALA A 223 -16.79 -10.21 16.03
CA ALA A 223 -16.72 -10.65 14.64
C ALA A 223 -17.24 -9.61 13.63
N THR A 224 -18.21 -8.77 14.03
CA THR A 224 -18.71 -7.64 13.21
C THR A 224 -17.56 -6.69 12.88
N THR A 225 -16.75 -6.36 13.88
CA THR A 225 -15.54 -5.54 13.71
C THR A 225 -14.45 -6.31 12.96
N GLY A 226 -14.29 -7.60 13.28
CA GLY A 226 -13.30 -8.48 12.67
C GLY A 226 -13.46 -8.74 11.17
N LEU A 227 -14.66 -8.56 10.61
CA LEU A 227 -14.94 -8.78 9.18
C LEU A 227 -14.89 -7.50 8.34
N THR A 228 -15.24 -6.35 8.92
CA THR A 228 -15.23 -5.06 8.20
C THR A 228 -13.80 -4.57 7.93
N GLY A 229 -12.88 -4.70 8.89
CA GLY A 229 -11.48 -4.28 8.70
C GLY A 229 -10.82 -4.97 7.49
N PRO A 230 -10.77 -6.32 7.45
CA PRO A 230 -10.26 -7.06 6.30
C PRO A 230 -11.00 -6.75 5.00
N ALA A 231 -12.31 -6.50 5.05
CA ALA A 231 -13.09 -6.12 3.87
C ALA A 231 -12.56 -4.83 3.21
N VAL A 232 -12.31 -3.78 4.01
CA VAL A 232 -11.76 -2.51 3.53
C VAL A 232 -10.38 -2.72 2.89
N VAL A 233 -9.51 -3.54 3.51
CA VAL A 233 -8.17 -3.83 2.98
C VAL A 233 -8.22 -4.62 1.69
N LEU A 234 -9.01 -5.69 1.63
CA LEU A 234 -9.16 -6.52 0.44
C LEU A 234 -9.75 -5.72 -0.73
N CYS A 235 -10.77 -4.90 -0.47
CA CYS A 235 -11.34 -4.02 -1.49
C CYS A 235 -10.33 -2.97 -1.97
N SER A 236 -9.60 -2.35 -1.04
CA SER A 236 -8.56 -1.38 -1.37
C SER A 236 -7.45 -1.98 -2.23
N ILE A 237 -6.99 -3.19 -1.92
CA ILE A 237 -6.02 -3.93 -2.74
C ILE A 237 -6.63 -4.29 -4.10
N GLY A 238 -7.89 -4.73 -4.14
CA GLY A 238 -8.61 -5.03 -5.38
C GLY A 238 -8.70 -3.83 -6.32
N PHE A 239 -9.11 -2.66 -5.81
CA PHE A 239 -9.14 -1.41 -6.57
C PHE A 239 -7.75 -0.95 -7.00
N ALA A 240 -6.75 -1.08 -6.12
CA ALA A 240 -5.36 -0.75 -6.45
C ALA A 240 -4.83 -1.61 -7.62
N ILE A 241 -5.16 -2.90 -7.67
CA ILE A 241 -4.79 -3.80 -8.79
C ILE A 241 -5.52 -3.41 -10.09
N LEU A 242 -6.74 -2.87 -9.99
CA LEU A 242 -7.54 -2.35 -11.11
C LEU A 242 -7.17 -0.91 -11.53
N ALA A 243 -6.14 -0.31 -10.94
CA ALA A 243 -5.72 1.06 -11.28
C ALA A 243 -5.64 1.33 -12.80
N PRO A 244 -5.09 0.45 -13.66
CA PRO A 244 -5.04 0.71 -15.11
C PRO A 244 -6.42 0.80 -15.77
N GLU A 245 -7.36 -0.06 -15.37
CA GLU A 245 -8.75 -0.04 -15.82
C GLU A 245 -9.49 1.19 -15.32
N LEU A 246 -9.25 1.60 -14.07
CA LEU A 246 -9.83 2.80 -13.47
C LEU A 246 -9.35 4.07 -14.19
N ILE A 247 -8.05 4.16 -14.49
CA ILE A 247 -7.48 5.26 -15.29
C ILE A 247 -8.10 5.28 -16.69
N ALA A 248 -8.23 4.12 -17.33
CA ALA A 248 -8.85 4.03 -18.65
C ALA A 248 -10.34 4.43 -18.61
N ALA A 249 -11.09 4.04 -17.58
CA ALA A 249 -12.49 4.42 -17.39
C ALA A 249 -12.63 5.92 -17.14
N ALA A 250 -11.83 6.49 -16.25
CA ALA A 250 -11.80 7.93 -15.96
C ALA A 250 -11.52 8.75 -17.23
N ASN A 251 -10.53 8.34 -18.02
CA ASN A 251 -10.20 8.99 -19.29
C ASN A 251 -11.34 8.95 -20.32
N ARG A 252 -12.15 7.88 -20.33
CA ARG A 252 -13.34 7.80 -21.19
C ARG A 252 -14.42 8.75 -20.70
N ILE A 253 -14.65 8.82 -19.40
CA ILE A 253 -15.65 9.70 -18.78
C ILE A 253 -15.29 11.17 -19.02
N VAL A 254 -14.05 11.57 -18.68
CA VAL A 254 -13.55 12.93 -18.88
C VAL A 254 -13.63 13.33 -20.35
N GLY A 255 -13.22 12.46 -21.28
CA GLY A 255 -13.30 12.79 -22.70
C GLY A 255 -14.71 12.72 -23.29
N ARG A 256 -15.69 12.08 -22.63
CA ARG A 256 -17.12 12.21 -22.99
C ARG A 256 -17.66 13.56 -22.52
N LEU A 257 -17.37 13.95 -21.28
CA LEU A 257 -17.80 15.22 -20.67
C LEU A 257 -17.14 16.44 -21.35
N SER A 258 -15.88 16.30 -21.77
CA SER A 258 -15.10 17.40 -22.38
C SER A 258 -15.38 17.59 -23.86
N ARG A 259 -16.22 16.76 -24.50
CA ARG A 259 -16.61 16.95 -25.91
C ARG A 259 -17.39 18.25 -26.17
N GLY A 260 -17.78 18.98 -25.12
CA GLY A 260 -18.38 20.31 -25.20
C GLY A 260 -17.58 21.43 -24.49
N ALA A 261 -16.43 21.16 -23.88
CA ALA A 261 -15.71 22.14 -23.07
C ALA A 261 -14.61 22.87 -23.88
N LYS A 262 -14.64 24.21 -23.91
CA LYS A 262 -13.69 25.07 -24.65
C LYS A 262 -12.32 25.25 -23.96
N ASN A 263 -12.02 24.54 -22.88
CA ASN A 263 -10.81 24.75 -22.07
C ASN A 263 -9.64 23.88 -22.58
N ALA A 264 -8.68 24.51 -23.23
CA ALA A 264 -7.47 23.87 -23.78
C ALA A 264 -6.67 23.10 -22.71
N GLU A 265 -6.60 23.59 -21.47
CA GLU A 265 -5.87 22.92 -20.38
C GLU A 265 -6.51 21.57 -19.98
N ALA A 266 -7.84 21.50 -19.92
CA ALA A 266 -8.57 20.27 -19.60
C ALA A 266 -8.47 19.25 -20.75
N HIS A 267 -8.48 19.74 -22.00
CA HIS A 267 -8.28 18.92 -23.18
C HIS A 267 -6.87 18.30 -23.20
N LEU A 268 -5.82 19.11 -22.97
CA LEU A 268 -4.42 18.64 -22.93
C LEU A 268 -4.16 17.67 -21.77
N ALA A 269 -4.74 17.91 -20.58
CA ALA A 269 -4.66 16.97 -19.46
C ALA A 269 -5.33 15.62 -19.79
N GLY A 270 -6.49 15.65 -20.46
CA GLY A 270 -7.19 14.46 -20.94
C GLY A 270 -6.41 13.69 -22.01
N VAL A 271 -5.71 14.37 -22.91
CA VAL A 271 -4.83 13.76 -23.92
C VAL A 271 -3.58 13.14 -23.27
N ASN A 272 -2.95 13.82 -22.30
CA ASN A 272 -1.76 13.29 -21.61
C ASN A 272 -2.05 12.05 -20.77
N LEU A 273 -3.17 12.03 -20.01
CA LEU A 273 -3.57 10.85 -19.24
C LEU A 273 -3.97 9.67 -20.13
N ARG A 274 -4.48 9.93 -21.35
CA ARG A 274 -4.75 8.91 -22.37
C ARG A 274 -3.49 8.38 -23.03
N ALA A 275 -2.49 9.24 -23.23
CA ALA A 275 -1.23 8.88 -23.88
C ALA A 275 -0.36 7.96 -23.02
N ALA A 276 -0.45 8.04 -21.68
CA ALA A 276 0.43 7.26 -20.80
C ALA A 276 -0.20 6.84 -19.45
N PRO A 277 -1.23 5.97 -19.45
CA PRO A 277 -1.87 5.47 -18.23
C PRO A 277 -0.91 4.73 -17.26
N GLU A 278 0.21 4.20 -17.76
CA GLU A 278 1.23 3.57 -16.91
C GLU A 278 1.97 4.60 -16.02
N ARG A 279 1.94 5.90 -16.33
CA ARG A 279 2.58 6.96 -15.51
C ARG A 279 1.79 7.26 -14.24
N ALA A 280 0.46 7.31 -14.34
CA ALA A 280 -0.42 7.55 -13.21
C ALA A 280 -0.62 6.30 -12.34
N ARG A 281 -0.31 5.10 -12.87
CA ARG A 281 -0.60 3.83 -12.21
C ARG A 281 0.00 3.69 -10.81
N PRO A 282 1.28 4.00 -10.53
CA PRO A 282 1.82 3.88 -9.18
C PRO A 282 1.08 4.77 -8.18
N ILE A 283 0.79 6.02 -8.56
CA ILE A 283 0.04 6.97 -7.73
C ILE A 283 -1.34 6.42 -7.42
N VAL A 284 -2.10 6.02 -8.45
CA VAL A 284 -3.46 5.51 -8.26
C VAL A 284 -3.45 4.25 -7.40
N THR A 285 -2.52 3.33 -7.63
CA THR A 285 -2.39 2.08 -6.86
C THR A 285 -2.18 2.35 -5.38
N PHE A 286 -1.15 3.13 -5.03
CA PHE A 286 -0.78 3.33 -3.62
C PHE A 286 -1.68 4.33 -2.90
N LEU A 287 -2.10 5.40 -3.57
CA LEU A 287 -3.00 6.37 -2.95
C LEU A 287 -4.38 5.78 -2.73
N THR A 288 -4.89 4.95 -3.65
CA THR A 288 -6.16 4.24 -3.42
C THR A 288 -6.07 3.32 -2.21
N LEU A 289 -4.95 2.62 -2.03
CA LEU A 289 -4.77 1.76 -0.88
C LEU A 289 -4.61 2.54 0.42
N LEU A 290 -3.77 3.58 0.44
CA LEU A 290 -3.59 4.47 1.60
C LEU A 290 -4.91 5.08 2.05
N VAL A 291 -5.62 5.75 1.12
CA VAL A 291 -6.88 6.44 1.44
C VAL A 291 -7.96 5.43 1.77
N GLY A 292 -8.03 4.30 1.06
CA GLY A 292 -9.07 3.30 1.26
C GLY A 292 -8.98 2.64 2.64
N VAL A 293 -7.79 2.12 2.97
CA VAL A 293 -7.54 1.48 4.26
C VAL A 293 -7.68 2.46 5.41
N SER A 294 -7.08 3.65 5.29
CA SER A 294 -7.16 4.69 6.32
C SER A 294 -8.60 5.17 6.53
N ALA A 295 -9.28 5.57 5.46
CA ALA A 295 -10.62 6.15 5.57
C ALA A 295 -11.65 5.14 6.03
N GLY A 296 -11.63 3.93 5.48
CA GLY A 296 -12.56 2.87 5.89
C GLY A 296 -12.38 2.49 7.36
N THR A 297 -11.13 2.37 7.83
CA THR A 297 -10.87 2.04 9.24
C THR A 297 -11.20 3.20 10.18
N LEU A 298 -10.90 4.46 9.80
CA LEU A 298 -11.30 5.63 10.59
C LEU A 298 -12.82 5.78 10.66
N ALA A 299 -13.53 5.50 9.55
CA ALA A 299 -14.99 5.58 9.51
C ALA A 299 -15.61 4.52 10.41
N MET A 300 -15.10 3.30 10.33
CA MET A 300 -15.49 2.21 11.22
C MET A 300 -15.26 2.58 12.69
N GLN A 301 -14.09 3.14 13.04
CA GLN A 301 -13.80 3.56 14.41
C GLN A 301 -14.70 4.71 14.87
N GLY A 302 -15.00 5.67 13.99
CA GLY A 302 -15.92 6.76 14.30
C GLY A 302 -17.34 6.28 14.59
N ILE A 303 -17.82 5.30 13.82
CA ILE A 303 -19.14 4.66 14.04
C ILE A 303 -19.14 3.92 15.38
N GLU A 304 -18.10 3.12 15.64
CA GLU A 304 -17.96 2.37 16.89
C GLU A 304 -17.99 3.32 18.09
N ASN A 305 -17.18 4.39 18.10
CA ASN A 305 -17.12 5.35 19.20
C ASN A 305 -18.44 6.07 19.49
N GLN A 306 -19.27 6.29 18.48
CA GLN A 306 -20.52 7.04 18.62
C GLN A 306 -21.70 6.15 19.06
N HIS A 307 -21.64 4.85 18.79
CA HIS A 307 -22.75 3.91 18.98
C HIS A 307 -22.37 2.71 19.84
N SER A 308 -21.25 2.80 20.58
CA SER A 308 -20.88 1.82 21.58
C SER A 308 -21.79 1.93 22.80
N VAL A 309 -22.14 0.79 23.37
CA VAL A 309 -22.85 0.77 24.66
C VAL A 309 -21.90 1.32 25.72
N PRO A 310 -22.29 2.35 26.51
CA PRO A 310 -21.44 2.90 27.56
C PRO A 310 -20.93 1.81 28.52
N GLY A 311 -19.62 1.72 28.70
CA GLY A 311 -18.97 0.69 29.53
C GLY A 311 -18.66 -0.63 28.80
N SER A 312 -18.92 -0.70 27.49
CA SER A 312 -18.45 -1.82 26.66
C SER A 312 -16.95 -1.71 26.35
N THR A 313 -16.33 -2.85 26.07
CA THR A 313 -14.93 -2.97 25.65
C THR A 313 -14.58 -2.05 24.46
N ALA A 314 -15.58 -1.65 23.66
CA ALA A 314 -15.43 -0.88 22.43
C ALA A 314 -14.94 0.57 22.64
N ASP A 315 -15.39 1.28 23.68
CA ASP A 315 -14.91 2.64 24.01
C ASP A 315 -13.39 2.64 24.32
N VAL A 316 -12.94 1.55 24.91
CA VAL A 316 -11.59 1.36 25.40
C VAL A 316 -10.64 0.88 24.28
N LEU A 317 -11.20 0.26 23.23
CA LEU A 317 -10.49 -0.12 22.00
C LEU A 317 -10.14 1.09 21.10
N ALA A 318 -10.84 2.20 21.27
CA ALA A 318 -10.76 3.34 20.35
C ALA A 318 -9.33 3.90 20.20
N SER A 319 -8.65 4.16 21.31
CA SER A 319 -7.30 4.72 21.29
C SER A 319 -6.29 3.80 20.59
N ILE A 320 -6.44 2.48 20.77
CA ILE A 320 -5.54 1.49 20.18
C ILE A 320 -5.80 1.37 18.68
N ASN A 321 -7.07 1.30 18.27
CA ASN A 321 -7.43 1.22 16.86
C ASN A 321 -6.97 2.47 16.09
N TYR A 322 -7.12 3.67 16.67
CA TYR A 322 -6.57 4.89 16.06
C TYR A 322 -5.05 4.84 15.92
N LEU A 323 -4.33 4.34 16.93
CA LEU A 323 -2.87 4.18 16.85
C LEU A 323 -2.48 3.22 15.72
N VAL A 324 -3.16 2.09 15.58
CA VAL A 324 -2.91 1.14 14.49
C VAL A 324 -3.21 1.77 13.12
N VAL A 325 -4.29 2.54 13.01
CA VAL A 325 -4.61 3.26 11.77
C VAL A 325 -3.51 4.24 11.41
N VAL A 326 -3.07 5.08 12.35
CA VAL A 326 -1.97 6.03 12.13
C VAL A 326 -0.72 5.30 11.63
N LEU A 327 -0.39 4.19 12.27
CA LEU A 327 0.79 3.41 11.95
C LEU A 327 0.72 2.77 10.54
N ILE A 328 -0.43 2.18 10.17
CA ILE A 328 -0.66 1.64 8.83
C ILE A 328 -0.64 2.77 7.79
N SER A 329 -1.26 3.91 8.08
CA SER A 329 -1.27 5.09 7.19
C SER A 329 0.13 5.66 6.98
N LEU A 330 0.98 5.71 8.02
CA LEU A 330 2.37 6.11 7.90
C LEU A 330 3.18 5.11 7.06
N PHE A 331 3.01 3.81 7.30
CA PHE A 331 3.64 2.78 6.48
C PHE A 331 3.25 2.89 5.00
N MET A 332 1.97 3.13 4.72
CA MET A 332 1.46 3.36 3.37
C MET A 332 1.97 4.66 2.76
N ALA A 333 2.11 5.73 3.54
CA ALA A 333 2.70 6.98 3.08
C ALA A 333 4.18 6.82 2.70
N ILE A 334 4.94 6.03 3.45
CA ILE A 334 6.32 5.67 3.12
C ILE A 334 6.37 4.89 1.81
N ALA A 335 5.53 3.85 1.67
CA ALA A 335 5.47 3.05 0.45
C ALA A 335 5.07 3.89 -0.77
N LEU A 336 4.03 4.72 -0.64
CA LEU A 336 3.60 5.68 -1.66
C LEU A 336 4.72 6.63 -2.07
N THR A 337 5.42 7.21 -1.09
CA THR A 337 6.54 8.13 -1.33
C THR A 337 7.65 7.45 -2.13
N ASN A 338 8.08 6.25 -1.72
CA ASN A 338 9.13 5.51 -2.40
C ASN A 338 8.76 5.19 -3.86
N ASN A 339 7.51 4.76 -4.08
CA ASN A 339 7.04 4.41 -5.43
C ASN A 339 6.86 5.65 -6.31
N LEU A 340 6.44 6.77 -5.75
CA LEU A 340 6.30 8.03 -6.48
C LEU A 340 7.65 8.65 -6.85
N VAL A 341 8.62 8.63 -5.93
CA VAL A 341 10.00 9.08 -6.21
C VAL A 341 10.60 8.27 -7.35
N ALA A 342 10.46 6.93 -7.30
CA ALA A 342 10.97 6.06 -8.35
C ALA A 342 10.24 6.28 -9.69
N ALA A 343 8.91 6.37 -9.69
CA ALA A 343 8.13 6.63 -10.91
C ALA A 343 8.45 7.98 -11.58
N ILE A 344 8.76 9.01 -10.78
CA ILE A 344 9.22 10.31 -11.30
C ILE A 344 10.66 10.20 -11.82
N GLY A 345 11.53 9.46 -11.13
CA GLY A 345 12.92 9.24 -11.52
C GLY A 345 13.04 8.55 -12.88
N ASP A 346 12.19 7.56 -13.15
CA ASP A 346 12.15 6.83 -14.43
C ASP A 346 11.82 7.73 -15.64
N ARG A 347 11.30 8.94 -15.40
CA ARG A 347 10.96 9.93 -16.45
C ARG A 347 12.07 10.94 -16.71
N ARG A 348 13.27 10.76 -16.15
CA ARG A 348 14.39 11.69 -16.31
C ARG A 348 14.73 11.97 -17.78
N THR A 349 14.74 10.94 -18.62
CA THR A 349 15.04 11.07 -20.07
C THR A 349 13.98 11.89 -20.80
N GLU A 350 12.70 11.69 -20.49
CA GLU A 350 11.58 12.48 -21.02
C GLU A 350 11.73 13.97 -20.66
N PHE A 351 12.05 14.27 -19.39
CA PHE A 351 12.24 15.65 -18.96
C PHE A 351 13.46 16.31 -19.61
N ALA A 352 14.53 15.56 -19.85
CA ALA A 352 15.69 16.04 -20.59
C ALA A 352 15.29 16.39 -22.04
N THR A 353 14.55 15.52 -22.72
CA THR A 353 14.05 15.79 -24.07
C THR A 353 13.14 17.02 -24.13
N LEU A 354 12.23 17.19 -23.16
CA LEU A 354 11.38 18.40 -23.09
C LEU A 354 12.20 19.67 -22.89
N SER A 355 13.29 19.59 -22.10
CA SER A 355 14.23 20.70 -21.91
C SER A 355 14.97 21.04 -23.21
N LEU A 356 15.42 20.04 -23.97
CA LEU A 356 16.07 20.22 -25.28
C LEU A 356 15.13 20.87 -26.32
N ILE A 357 13.84 20.57 -26.25
CA ILE A 357 12.81 21.18 -27.11
C ILE A 357 12.48 22.63 -26.66
N GLY A 358 13.06 23.10 -25.55
CA GLY A 358 12.90 24.48 -25.06
C GLY A 358 11.82 24.65 -23.98
N SER A 359 11.29 23.57 -23.41
CA SER A 359 10.34 23.68 -22.29
C SER A 359 11.04 24.15 -21.03
N THR A 360 10.48 25.17 -20.36
CA THR A 360 11.06 25.67 -19.11
C THR A 360 10.80 24.72 -17.93
N VAL A 361 11.69 24.73 -16.94
CA VAL A 361 11.54 23.96 -15.68
C VAL A 361 10.19 24.24 -14.99
N ARG A 362 9.71 25.50 -15.06
CA ARG A 362 8.41 25.90 -14.49
C ARG A 362 7.24 25.25 -15.23
N GLN A 363 7.28 25.20 -16.56
CA GLN A 363 6.25 24.55 -17.38
C GLN A 363 6.20 23.03 -17.13
N VAL A 364 7.36 22.36 -17.13
CA VAL A 364 7.44 20.90 -16.86
C VAL A 364 6.96 20.57 -15.46
N ARG A 365 7.32 21.38 -14.44
CA ARG A 365 6.83 21.20 -13.07
C ARG A 365 5.33 21.41 -12.95
N GLY A 366 4.78 22.44 -13.60
CA GLY A 366 3.32 22.69 -13.63
C GLY A 366 2.55 21.54 -14.28
N MET A 367 3.07 21.00 -15.38
CA MET A 367 2.52 19.81 -16.04
C MET A 367 2.51 18.60 -15.11
N LEU A 368 3.64 18.29 -14.48
CA LEU A 368 3.76 17.14 -13.56
C LEU A 368 2.81 17.28 -12.37
N LEU A 369 2.67 18.47 -11.78
CA LEU A 369 1.75 18.70 -10.67
C LEU A 369 0.28 18.50 -11.07
N ARG A 370 -0.12 18.93 -12.27
CA ARG A 370 -1.50 18.72 -12.76
C ARG A 370 -1.77 17.25 -13.09
N GLU A 371 -0.81 16.56 -13.70
CA GLU A 371 -0.89 15.11 -13.98
C GLU A 371 -1.07 14.30 -12.69
N THR A 372 -0.24 14.58 -11.69
CA THR A 372 -0.30 13.90 -10.39
C THR A 372 -1.55 14.27 -9.58
N ALA A 373 -2.00 15.53 -9.62
CA ALA A 373 -3.24 15.96 -8.97
C ALA A 373 -4.47 15.23 -9.56
N ALA A 374 -4.54 15.10 -10.89
CA ALA A 374 -5.63 14.37 -11.54
C ALA A 374 -5.62 12.87 -11.20
N ALA A 375 -4.43 12.25 -11.19
CA ALA A 375 -4.27 10.86 -10.75
C ALA A 375 -4.65 10.69 -9.27
N ALA A 376 -4.28 11.65 -8.42
CA ALA A 376 -4.59 11.63 -7.00
C ALA A 376 -6.08 11.76 -6.74
N LEU A 377 -6.76 12.69 -7.44
CA LEU A 377 -8.21 12.86 -7.34
C LEU A 377 -8.95 11.57 -7.72
N LEU A 378 -8.56 10.93 -8.84
CA LEU A 378 -9.13 9.65 -9.23
C LEU A 378 -8.95 8.60 -8.13
N ALA A 379 -7.74 8.49 -7.58
CA ALA A 379 -7.43 7.49 -6.56
C ALA A 379 -8.23 7.70 -5.27
N ILE A 380 -8.39 8.97 -4.84
CA ILE A 380 -9.18 9.38 -3.67
C ILE A 380 -10.66 9.05 -3.90
N VAL A 381 -11.22 9.43 -5.06
CA VAL A 381 -12.63 9.14 -5.37
C VAL A 381 -12.91 7.64 -5.33
N VAL A 382 -12.07 6.83 -5.98
CA VAL A 382 -12.20 5.37 -5.97
C VAL A 382 -12.07 4.81 -4.56
N ALA A 383 -11.09 5.29 -3.78
CA ALA A 383 -10.88 4.84 -2.41
C ALA A 383 -12.06 5.17 -1.49
N VAL A 384 -12.58 6.40 -1.57
CA VAL A 384 -13.72 6.85 -0.76
C VAL A 384 -14.96 6.04 -1.12
N VAL A 385 -15.29 5.89 -2.41
CA VAL A 385 -16.44 5.07 -2.84
C VAL A 385 -16.28 3.63 -2.37
N GLY A 386 -15.11 3.02 -2.59
CA GLY A 386 -14.84 1.65 -2.16
C GLY A 386 -14.96 1.46 -0.65
N SER A 387 -14.46 2.42 0.13
CA SER A 387 -14.50 2.38 1.60
C SER A 387 -15.90 2.58 2.15
N VAL A 388 -16.66 3.56 1.63
CA VAL A 388 -18.07 3.76 1.99
C VAL A 388 -18.86 2.48 1.74
N LEU A 389 -18.69 1.85 0.57
CA LEU A 389 -19.36 0.59 0.24
C LEU A 389 -19.01 -0.55 1.20
N CYS A 390 -17.77 -0.61 1.71
CA CYS A 390 -17.38 -1.62 2.71
C CYS A 390 -17.89 -1.32 4.12
N VAL A 391 -18.02 -0.04 4.48
CA VAL A 391 -18.46 0.40 5.81
C VAL A 391 -19.99 0.45 5.93
N LEU A 392 -20.71 0.54 4.81
CA LEU A 392 -22.17 0.59 4.78
C LEU A 392 -22.85 -0.53 5.58
N PRO A 393 -22.54 -1.83 5.36
CA PRO A 393 -23.12 -2.92 6.15
C PRO A 393 -22.87 -2.76 7.66
N PHE A 394 -21.66 -2.35 8.04
CA PHE A 394 -21.27 -2.14 9.42
C PHE A 394 -22.07 -1.00 10.07
N SER A 395 -22.26 0.12 9.36
CA SER A 395 -23.11 1.23 9.79
C SER A 395 -24.55 0.79 10.04
N ILE A 396 -25.12 0.00 9.13
CA ILE A 396 -26.51 -0.46 9.24
C ILE A 396 -26.68 -1.33 10.49
N VAL A 397 -25.74 -2.24 10.74
CA VAL A 397 -25.79 -3.13 11.91
C VAL A 397 -25.59 -2.38 13.23
N LYS A 398 -24.65 -1.43 13.28
CA LYS A 398 -24.33 -0.70 14.52
C LYS A 398 -25.31 0.43 14.85
N THR A 399 -25.90 1.08 13.84
CA THR A 399 -26.68 2.31 14.03
C THR A 399 -28.15 2.17 13.64
N GLY A 400 -28.54 1.03 13.04
CA GLY A 400 -29.86 0.85 12.43
C GLY A 400 -30.05 1.59 11.09
N GLY A 401 -29.03 2.30 10.59
CA GLY A 401 -29.12 3.08 9.36
C GLY A 401 -27.80 3.25 8.59
N ALA A 402 -27.90 3.75 7.37
CA ALA A 402 -26.74 3.94 6.49
C ALA A 402 -26.02 5.29 6.70
N ALA A 403 -26.62 6.24 7.41
CA ALA A 403 -26.15 7.63 7.47
C ALA A 403 -24.74 7.76 8.07
N ALA A 404 -24.39 6.96 9.08
CA ALA A 404 -23.10 7.05 9.74
C ALA A 404 -21.92 6.63 8.83
N ALA A 405 -22.17 5.77 7.83
CA ALA A 405 -21.19 5.41 6.80
C ALA A 405 -20.77 6.59 5.91
N PHE A 406 -21.59 7.65 5.84
CA PHE A 406 -21.33 8.85 5.03
C PHE A 406 -20.71 10.00 5.84
N SER A 407 -20.24 9.74 7.07
CA SER A 407 -19.55 10.75 7.87
C SER A 407 -18.35 11.33 7.10
N VAL A 408 -18.29 12.65 6.95
CA VAL A 408 -17.32 13.30 6.05
C VAL A 408 -15.89 13.24 6.59
N TRP A 409 -15.74 13.31 7.91
CA TRP A 409 -14.44 13.50 8.58
C TRP A 409 -13.40 12.41 8.27
N PRO A 410 -13.69 11.09 8.40
CA PRO A 410 -12.73 10.02 8.09
C PRO A 410 -12.16 10.07 6.67
N PHE A 411 -13.04 10.35 5.69
CA PHE A 411 -12.69 10.42 4.28
C PHE A 411 -11.90 11.69 3.98
N ALA A 412 -12.32 12.83 4.53
CA ALA A 412 -11.62 14.10 4.36
C ALA A 412 -10.21 14.05 4.96
N ALA A 413 -10.05 13.55 6.19
CA ALA A 413 -8.76 13.43 6.85
C ALA A 413 -7.78 12.55 6.05
N SER A 414 -8.25 11.38 5.59
CA SER A 414 -7.42 10.45 4.81
C SER A 414 -7.08 11.01 3.42
N ALA A 415 -8.03 11.68 2.77
CA ALA A 415 -7.81 12.31 1.46
C ALA A 415 -6.83 13.49 1.55
N VAL A 416 -6.94 14.34 2.57
CA VAL A 416 -6.01 15.45 2.79
C VAL A 416 -4.62 14.94 3.11
N PHE A 417 -4.49 13.94 3.98
CA PHE A 417 -3.19 13.33 4.30
C PHE A 417 -2.54 12.70 3.08
N GLY A 418 -3.25 11.79 2.40
CA GLY A 418 -2.70 11.08 1.23
C GLY A 418 -2.44 12.01 0.04
N GLY A 419 -3.38 12.91 -0.27
CA GLY A 419 -3.21 13.92 -1.31
C GLY A 419 -2.07 14.88 -1.01
N GLY A 420 -1.93 15.31 0.25
CA GLY A 420 -0.83 16.13 0.73
C GLY A 420 0.52 15.44 0.52
N VAL A 421 0.65 14.17 0.89
CA VAL A 421 1.87 13.37 0.65
C VAL A 421 2.20 13.31 -0.84
N VAL A 422 1.23 13.00 -1.72
CA VAL A 422 1.47 12.93 -3.18
C VAL A 422 1.95 14.27 -3.73
N LEU A 423 1.27 15.37 -3.39
CA LEU A 423 1.61 16.69 -3.92
C LEU A 423 2.98 17.17 -3.39
N LEU A 424 3.26 16.94 -2.10
CA LEU A 424 4.56 17.27 -1.49
C LEU A 424 5.70 16.51 -2.16
N VAL A 425 5.56 15.19 -2.27
CA VAL A 425 6.59 14.34 -2.89
C VAL A 425 6.78 14.72 -4.35
N THR A 426 5.70 14.96 -5.10
CA THR A 426 5.79 15.41 -6.50
C THR A 426 6.50 16.77 -6.61
N ALA A 427 6.18 17.72 -5.73
CA ALA A 427 6.80 19.03 -5.74
C ALA A 427 8.31 18.96 -5.43
N VAL A 428 8.71 18.15 -4.44
CA VAL A 428 10.11 18.03 -4.00
C VAL A 428 10.93 17.14 -4.94
N ALA A 429 10.49 15.89 -5.15
CA ALA A 429 11.19 14.93 -5.99
C ALA A 429 11.17 15.37 -7.46
N GLY A 430 10.02 15.84 -7.96
CA GLY A 430 9.89 16.39 -9.32
C GLY A 430 10.83 17.56 -9.55
N ALA A 431 10.91 18.53 -8.63
CA ALA A 431 11.83 19.66 -8.79
C ALA A 431 13.31 19.26 -8.78
N ARG A 432 13.69 18.18 -8.07
CA ARG A 432 15.06 17.65 -8.08
C ARG A 432 15.38 16.95 -9.41
N VAL A 433 14.50 16.03 -9.83
CA VAL A 433 14.70 15.25 -11.06
C VAL A 433 14.69 16.15 -12.29
N ILE A 434 13.72 17.06 -12.42
CA ILE A 434 13.60 17.97 -13.58
C ILE A 434 14.84 18.87 -13.69
N ARG A 435 15.34 19.43 -12.57
CA ARG A 435 16.58 20.23 -12.59
C ARG A 435 17.80 19.41 -13.01
N SER A 436 17.94 18.19 -12.47
CA SER A 436 19.04 17.30 -12.83
C SER A 436 18.99 16.80 -14.29
N ALA A 437 17.80 16.82 -14.91
CA ALA A 437 17.60 16.46 -16.30
C ALA A 437 17.96 17.63 -17.23
N ALA A 438 17.58 18.86 -16.85
CA ALA A 438 17.86 20.07 -17.62
C ALA A 438 19.35 20.46 -17.65
N VAL A 439 20.12 20.11 -16.62
CA VAL A 439 21.58 20.38 -16.55
C VAL A 439 22.40 19.34 -17.33
N ALA A 440 21.84 18.14 -17.53
CA ALA A 440 22.52 17.05 -18.24
C ALA A 440 22.16 16.97 -19.74
N ALA A 441 21.20 17.79 -20.17
CA ALA A 441 20.78 18.01 -21.54
C ALA A 441 21.51 19.22 -22.09
#